data_AF-A0A967PZK6-F1
#
_entry.id   AF-A0A967PZK6-F1
#
_cell.length_a   1.000
_cell.length_b   1.000
_cell.length_c   1.000
_cell.angle_alpha   90.00
_cell.angle_beta   90.00
_cell.angle_gamma   90.00
#
_symmetry.space_group_name_H-M   'P 1'
#
loop_
_entity.id
_entity.type
_entity.pdbx_description
1 polymer ?
#
loop_
_entity_poly.entity_id
_entity_poly.type
_entity_poly.pdbx_seq_one_letter_code
_entity_poly.pdbx_strand_id
1 'polypeptide(L)' 'RKTVPLAHAYVTATYNNTMISIAEPNGNVLAWASAGAQGFKGTRKSTPYAATVTAEKVIEKIAPYGV' A
#
# COMPACT_ATOMS: atom_id res chain seq x y z
N ARG A 1 6.72 -19.37 -7.54
CA ARG A 1 5.50 -18.59 -7.20
C ARG A 1 5.22 -18.85 -5.73
N LYS A 2 5.43 -17.86 -4.86
CA LYS A 2 5.15 -17.99 -3.43
C LYS A 2 3.72 -17.51 -3.21
N THR A 3 2.80 -18.43 -2.97
CA THR A 3 1.42 -18.09 -2.63
C THR A 3 1.35 -17.84 -1.13
N VAL A 4 0.78 -16.70 -0.74
CA VAL A 4 0.62 -16.32 0.66
C VAL A 4 -0.88 -16.34 0.98
N PRO A 5 -1.36 -17.30 1.79
CA PRO A 5 -2.79 -17.45 2.03
C PRO A 5 -3.36 -16.42 3.02
N LEU A 6 -2.51 -15.80 3.84
CA LEU A 6 -2.89 -14.80 4.82
C LEU A 6 -1.86 -13.67 4.84
N ALA A 7 -2.32 -12.43 4.74
CA ALA A 7 -1.49 -11.25 4.88
C ALA A 7 -2.20 -10.18 5.70
N HIS A 8 -1.42 -9.31 6.34
CA HIS A 8 -1.91 -8.16 7.08
C HIS A 8 -1.63 -6.87 6.31
N ALA A 9 -2.66 -6.03 6.21
CA ALA A 9 -2.55 -4.69 5.63
C ALA A 9 -2.28 -3.67 6.74
N TYR A 10 -1.14 -3.01 6.66
CA TYR A 10 -0.73 -1.91 7.52
C TYR A 10 -0.93 -0.59 6.79
N VAL A 11 -1.79 0.27 7.35
CA VAL A 11 -2.09 1.60 6.80
C VAL A 11 -1.56 2.65 7.75
N THR A 12 -0.58 3.43 7.26
CA THR A 12 -0.03 4.58 7.96
C THR A 12 -0.56 5.84 7.32
N ALA A 13 -1.58 6.45 7.94
CA ALA A 13 -2.17 7.71 7.51
C ALA A 13 -1.64 8.84 8.38
N THR A 14 -0.83 9.72 7.79
CA THR A 14 -0.31 10.94 8.43
C THR A 14 -0.88 12.17 7.73
N TYR A 15 -0.77 13.34 8.37
CA TYR A 15 -1.18 14.61 7.76
C TYR A 15 -0.50 14.92 6.41
N ASN A 16 0.67 14.33 6.14
CA ASN A 16 1.50 14.65 4.98
C ASN A 16 1.62 13.49 3.97
N ASN A 17 1.08 12.31 4.30
CA ASN A 17 1.18 11.11 3.46
C ASN A 17 0.28 9.98 3.95
N THR A 18 -0.26 9.22 3.00
CA THR A 18 -0.80 7.88 3.25
C THR A 18 0.15 6.83 2.67
N MET A 19 0.56 5.88 3.49
CA MET A 19 1.38 4.75 3.10
C MET A 19 0.66 3.45 3.46
N ILE A 20 0.62 2.52 2.51
CA ILE A 20 -0.04 1.23 2.66
C ILE A 20 0.99 0.15 2.36
N SER A 21 1.08 -0.83 3.25
CA SER A 21 1.99 -1.96 3.15
C SER A 21 1.28 -3.24 3.51
N ILE A 22 1.52 -4.30 2.74
CA ILE A 22 0.99 -5.63 3.00
C ILE A 22 2.16 -6.53 3.37
N ALA A 23 2.04 -7.22 4.50
CA ALA A 23 3.06 -8.12 4.99
C ALA A 23 2.48 -9.49 5.36
N GLU A 24 3.31 -10.52 5.25
CA GLU A 24 3.01 -11.85 5.80
C GLU A 24 2.96 -11.77 7.33
N PRO A 25 2.26 -12.71 8.00
CA PRO A 25 2.29 -12.84 9.46
C PRO A 25 3.70 -12.97 10.04
N ASN A 26 4.65 -13.48 9.24
CA ASN A 26 6.06 -13.62 9.60
C ASN A 26 6.86 -12.30 9.56
N GLY A 27 6.22 -11.18 9.20
CA GLY A 27 6.84 -9.85 9.14
C GLY A 27 7.49 -9.48 7.80
N ASN A 28 7.43 -10.36 6.79
CA ASN A 28 7.95 -10.07 5.46
C ASN A 28 6.98 -9.15 4.70
N VAL A 29 7.45 -7.97 4.29
CA VAL A 29 6.67 -7.05 3.46
C VAL A 29 6.64 -7.57 2.02
N LEU A 30 5.44 -7.83 1.50
CA LEU A 30 5.22 -8.34 0.14
C LEU A 30 5.07 -7.19 -0.85
N ALA A 31 4.30 -6.18 -0.47
CA ALA A 31 4.02 -5.02 -1.31
C ALA A 31 3.84 -3.77 -0.45
N TRP A 32 4.23 -2.63 -1.01
CA TRP A 32 3.95 -1.33 -0.41
C TRP A 32 3.80 -0.24 -1.48
N ALA A 33 3.06 0.79 -1.14
CA ALA A 33 2.96 2.03 -1.89
C ALA A 33 2.67 3.19 -0.95
N SER A 34 2.90 4.41 -1.44
CA SER A 34 2.49 5.62 -0.75
C SER A 34 1.97 6.64 -1.75
N ALA A 35 1.19 7.60 -1.26
CA ALA A 35 0.70 8.71 -2.08
C ALA A 35 1.85 9.47 -2.75
N GLY A 36 2.96 9.67 -2.03
CA GLY A 36 4.16 10.29 -2.62
C GLY A 36 4.78 9.47 -3.76
N ALA A 37 4.78 8.14 -3.64
CA ALA A 37 5.30 7.25 -4.68
C ALA A 37 4.41 7.20 -5.93
N GLN A 38 3.13 7.56 -5.83
CA GLN A 38 2.20 7.68 -6.96
C GLN A 38 2.25 9.04 -7.66
N GLY A 39 3.24 9.88 -7.33
CA GLY A 39 3.43 11.18 -7.96
C GLY A 39 2.55 12.30 -7.39
N PHE A 40 1.79 12.04 -6.32
CA PHE A 40 1.09 13.10 -5.60
C PHE A 40 2.09 13.97 -4.81
N LYS A 41 2.09 15.26 -5.12
CA LYS A 41 2.98 16.27 -4.52
C LYS A 41 2.19 17.32 -3.75
N GLY A 42 2.82 17.92 -2.74
CA GLY A 42 2.24 18.97 -1.92
C GLY A 42 0.93 18.53 -1.24
N THR A 43 -0.07 19.42 -1.22
CA THR A 43 -1.37 19.18 -0.59
C THR A 43 -2.16 18.02 -1.20
N ARG A 44 -1.91 17.67 -2.47
CA ARG A 44 -2.59 16.55 -3.15
C ARG A 44 -2.25 15.20 -2.51
N LYS A 45 -1.08 15.10 -1.87
CA LYS A 45 -0.58 13.87 -1.21
C LYS A 45 -1.39 13.49 0.04
N SER A 46 -2.05 14.46 0.66
CA SER A 46 -2.83 14.29 1.89
C SER A 46 -4.33 14.16 1.64
N THR A 47 -4.73 13.92 0.38
CA THR A 47 -6.14 13.81 0.01
C THR A 47 -6.64 12.37 0.11
N PRO A 48 -7.94 12.15 0.39
CA PRO A 48 -8.53 10.82 0.35
C PRO A 48 -8.37 10.15 -1.02
N TYR A 49 -8.42 10.93 -2.11
CA TYR A 49 -8.22 10.40 -3.46
C TYR A 49 -6.83 9.79 -3.65
N ALA A 50 -5.78 10.46 -3.18
CA ALA A 50 -4.42 9.92 -3.24
C ALA A 50 -4.26 8.63 -2.40
N ALA A 51 -4.99 8.50 -1.29
CA ALA A 51 -5.03 7.29 -0.49
C ALA A 51 -5.68 6.13 -1.26
N THR A 52 -6.80 6.37 -1.94
CA THR A 52 -7.48 5.34 -2.76
C THR A 52 -6.60 4.84 -3.89
N VAL A 53 -5.98 5.75 -4.66
CA VAL A 53 -5.04 5.37 -5.74
C VAL A 53 -3.85 4.59 -5.20
N THR A 54 -3.37 4.94 -4.00
CA THR A 54 -2.30 4.17 -3.33
C THR A 54 -2.77 2.76 -2.98
N ALA A 55 -4.00 2.58 -2.49
CA ALA A 55 -4.56 1.29 -2.13
C ALA A 55 -4.70 0.38 -3.35
N GLU A 56 -5.27 0.89 -4.45
CA GLU A 56 -5.37 0.19 -5.73
C GLU A 56 -3.98 -0.28 -6.20
N LYS A 57 -2.97 0.57 -6.09
CA LYS A 57 -1.62 0.21 -6.52
C LYS A 57 -0.98 -0.88 -5.68
N VAL A 58 -1.28 -0.93 -4.38
CA VAL A 58 -0.80 -2.03 -3.52
C VAL A 58 -1.48 -3.34 -3.88
N ILE A 59 -2.78 -3.30 -4.20
CA ILE A 59 -3.55 -4.48 -4.62
C ILE A 59 -2.99 -5.04 -5.94
N GLU A 60 -2.69 -4.19 -6.92
CA GLU A 60 -2.05 -4.64 -8.17
C GLU A 60 -0.70 -5.32 -7.91
N LYS A 61 0.10 -4.80 -6.98
CA LYS A 61 1.40 -5.37 -6.62
C LYS A 61 1.29 -6.70 -5.87
N ILE A 62 0.22 -6.91 -5.11
CA ILE A 62 0.03 -8.13 -4.32
C ILE A 62 -0.63 -9.27 -5.10
N ALA A 63 -1.34 -8.97 -6.19
CA ALA A 63 -2.03 -9.95 -7.02
C ALA A 63 -1.19 -11.20 -7.41
N PRO A 64 0.13 -11.11 -7.70
CA PRO A 64 0.95 -12.30 -8.00
C PRO A 64 1.14 -13.27 -6.83
N TYR A 65 0.93 -12.83 -5.59
CA TYR A 65 1.06 -13.63 -4.37
C TYR A 65 -0.23 -14.38 -4.01
N GLY A 66 -1.33 -14.14 -4.72
CA GLY A 66 -2.61 -14.82 -4.50
C GLY A 66 -3.30 -14.43 -3.19
N VAL A 67 -3.06 -13.20 -2.71
CA VAL A 67 -3.71 -12.56 -1.56
C VAL A 67 -4.92 -11.78 -2.04
#